data_AF-A0A3B9K797-F1
#
_entry.id   AF-A0A3B9K797-F1
#
_cell.length_a   1.000
_cell.length_b   1.000
_cell.length_c   1.000
_cell.angle_alpha   90.00
_cell.angle_beta   90.00
_cell.angle_gamma   90.00
#
_symmetry.space_group_name_H-M   'P 1'
#
loop_
_entity.id
_entity.type
_entity.pdbx_description
1 polymer ?
#
loop_
_entity_poly.entity_id
_entity_poly.type
_entity_poly.pdbx_seq_one_letter_code
_entity_poly.pdbx_strand_id
1 'polypeptide(L)'
;DIDLNFSGEYQSRAHTYTEVIFGKGQTFRAGTIGTLADKTAYGYVLHYCEEKGIRKRRCEMERLASGCVGVRRTTGQHPGGIIVLPLGEEIYSFTPVQHPADDMTTRTVTTHFDYHSIDHNLLKLDILGHDDPTMIRMLQDLTGEDPRTWPLDAPEVMSLFQNTDALGITPEDIGGCKLGALGIPEFGTDFAMQMLMDTKPQYLSDLVRIAGLAHGTDVWLGNAETLIKEGKCTISTAICCRDDIMVYLIAQGMDKGLSFKIMEAVRKGKGLQPEWETDMKAHGVPDWYIWSCKKIKYMFPKAHAAAYVMMAWRIAYCKVHYPLAYYAAFFSIRASGFSYELMCMGRENLEKNLADYRARSDSLSAKEKDTLRDMRIVQEMYARGYEFVPIDIYKADSRSFRIVDGKLMPSLGSIDGLGEKAADAIVFAAEDGPFLSKEDFISRTKVSKTICEQMANLGLLNGLPESNQLSLFDML
;
A
#
# COMPACT_ATOMS: atom_id res chain seq x y z
N ASP A 1 10.26 3.70 -19.83
CA ASP A 1 10.82 3.41 -18.48
C ASP A 1 10.88 1.91 -18.28
N ILE A 2 11.53 1.49 -17.19
CA ILE A 2 11.49 0.12 -16.66
C ILE A 2 11.13 0.24 -15.19
N ASP A 3 10.05 -0.43 -14.79
CA ASP A 3 9.53 -0.43 -13.42
C ASP A 3 10.01 -1.68 -12.66
N LEU A 4 10.56 -1.46 -11.46
CA LEU A 4 11.02 -2.51 -10.57
C LEU A 4 10.56 -2.20 -9.14
N ASN A 5 9.87 -3.16 -8.53
CA ASN A 5 9.48 -3.10 -7.13
C ASN A 5 10.59 -3.72 -6.27
N PHE A 6 11.27 -2.89 -5.50
CA PHE A 6 12.20 -3.29 -4.45
C PHE A 6 11.53 -3.22 -3.08
N SER A 7 12.04 -3.96 -2.11
CA SER A 7 11.71 -3.70 -0.70
C SER A 7 12.03 -2.24 -0.37
N GLY A 8 11.15 -1.56 0.38
CA GLY A 8 11.38 -0.19 0.85
C GLY A 8 12.72 -0.03 1.58
N GLU A 9 13.14 -1.05 2.33
CA GLU A 9 14.41 -1.08 3.07
C GLU A 9 15.64 -1.16 2.13
N TYR A 10 15.48 -1.73 0.94
CA TYR A 10 16.56 -1.91 -0.04
C TYR A 10 16.58 -0.81 -1.11
N GLN A 11 15.48 -0.09 -1.29
CA GLN A 11 15.27 0.85 -2.39
C GLN A 11 16.41 1.87 -2.50
N SER A 12 16.85 2.44 -1.37
CA SER A 12 17.94 3.42 -1.33
C SER A 12 19.28 2.84 -1.83
N ARG A 13 19.57 1.58 -1.51
CA ARG A 13 20.76 0.87 -1.99
C ARG A 13 20.69 0.63 -3.50
N ALA A 14 19.51 0.28 -4.01
CA ALA A 14 19.28 0.13 -5.45
C ALA A 14 19.47 1.45 -6.20
N HIS A 15 19.02 2.59 -5.65
CA HIS A 15 19.31 3.92 -6.21
C HIS A 15 20.81 4.21 -6.22
N THR A 16 21.52 4.00 -5.11
CA THR A 16 22.97 4.24 -5.08
C THR A 16 23.73 3.36 -6.08
N TYR A 17 23.27 2.14 -6.32
CA TYR A 17 23.92 1.23 -7.25
C TYR A 17 23.83 1.70 -8.71
N THR A 18 22.88 2.57 -9.08
CA THR A 18 22.84 3.12 -10.44
C THR A 18 24.07 3.98 -10.75
N GLU A 19 24.64 4.66 -9.75
CA GLU A 19 25.88 5.41 -9.91
C GLU A 19 27.09 4.50 -10.18
N VAL A 20 27.06 3.24 -9.72
CA VAL A 20 28.10 2.25 -10.02
C VAL A 20 27.99 1.79 -11.48
N ILE A 21 26.76 1.61 -11.98
CA ILE A 21 26.50 1.14 -13.35
C ILE A 21 26.77 2.23 -14.39
N PHE A 22 26.21 3.42 -14.19
CA PHE A 22 26.24 4.51 -15.17
C PHE A 22 27.36 5.53 -14.94
N GLY A 23 27.98 5.50 -13.75
CA GLY A 23 28.99 6.46 -13.33
C GLY A 23 28.42 7.51 -12.38
N LYS A 24 29.26 7.92 -11.41
CA LYS A 24 28.90 8.96 -10.45
C LYS A 24 28.62 10.28 -11.18
N GLY A 25 27.47 10.90 -10.88
CA GLY A 25 27.02 12.14 -11.54
C GLY A 25 26.31 11.95 -12.88
N GLN A 26 26.10 10.70 -13.33
CA GLN A 26 25.34 10.38 -14.55
C GLN A 26 23.90 9.96 -14.26
N THR A 27 23.48 9.99 -13.00
CA THR A 27 22.11 9.67 -12.59
C THR A 27 21.58 10.70 -11.61
N PHE A 28 20.32 11.10 -11.80
CA PHE A 28 19.65 12.10 -10.96
C PHE A 28 18.31 11.57 -10.48
N ARG A 29 17.89 11.96 -9.28
CA ARG A 29 16.52 11.67 -8.83
C ARG A 29 15.57 12.55 -9.63
N ALA A 30 14.47 12.01 -10.12
CA ALA A 30 13.43 12.86 -10.71
C ALA A 30 12.82 13.76 -9.62
N GLY A 31 12.79 15.07 -9.87
CA GLY A 31 12.15 16.04 -8.97
C GLY A 31 10.63 16.03 -9.10
N THR A 32 9.95 16.51 -8.05
CA THR A 32 8.50 16.76 -8.07
C THR A 32 8.20 18.17 -7.60
N ILE A 33 7.13 18.75 -8.14
CA ILE A 33 6.62 20.07 -7.76
C ILE A 33 5.31 19.86 -7.00
N GLY A 34 5.32 20.13 -5.70
CA GLY A 34 4.13 20.07 -4.86
C GLY A 34 3.28 21.33 -5.06
N THR A 35 2.06 21.16 -5.53
CA THR A 35 1.10 22.27 -5.74
C THR A 35 -0.02 22.25 -4.71
N LEU A 36 -0.73 23.38 -4.58
CA LEU A 36 -1.94 23.44 -3.75
C LEU A 36 -3.07 22.62 -4.40
N ALA A 37 -3.52 21.59 -3.69
CA ALA A 37 -4.73 20.84 -4.00
C ALA A 37 -5.95 21.45 -3.30
N ASP A 38 -7.16 21.08 -3.74
CA ASP A 38 -8.43 21.69 -3.33
C ASP A 38 -8.59 21.81 -1.80
N LYS A 39 -8.31 20.73 -1.05
CA LYS A 39 -8.46 20.71 0.41
C LYS A 39 -7.56 21.73 1.10
N THR A 40 -6.29 21.83 0.67
CA THR A 40 -5.33 22.77 1.25
C THR A 40 -5.67 24.21 0.86
N ALA A 41 -6.03 24.44 -0.41
CA ALA A 41 -6.45 25.75 -0.90
C ALA A 41 -7.69 26.26 -0.15
N TYR A 42 -8.68 25.39 0.08
CA TYR A 42 -9.87 25.73 0.86
C TYR A 42 -9.52 26.06 2.31
N GLY A 43 -8.63 25.28 2.95
CA GLY A 43 -8.14 25.56 4.31
C GLY A 43 -7.48 26.94 4.42
N TYR A 44 -6.67 27.34 3.44
CA TYR A 44 -6.06 28.68 3.42
C TYR A 44 -7.08 29.80 3.28
N VAL A 45 -8.05 29.66 2.37
CA VAL A 45 -9.11 30.65 2.18
C VAL A 45 -9.96 30.79 3.44
N LEU A 46 -10.29 29.66 4.08
CA LEU A 46 -11.06 29.63 5.32
C LEU A 46 -10.31 30.37 6.44
N HIS A 47 -9.07 30.00 6.72
CA HIS A 47 -8.27 30.64 7.76
C HIS A 47 -8.04 32.13 7.48
N TYR A 48 -7.79 32.52 6.24
CA TYR A 48 -7.70 33.94 5.87
C TYR A 48 -9.00 34.70 6.17
N CYS A 49 -10.15 34.11 5.83
CA CYS A 49 -11.46 34.72 6.12
C CYS A 49 -11.71 34.83 7.63
N GLU A 50 -11.36 33.80 8.40
CA GLU A 50 -11.45 33.79 9.87
C GLU A 50 -10.58 34.88 10.49
N GLU A 51 -9.30 34.95 10.12
CA GLU A 51 -8.35 35.96 10.63
C GLU A 51 -8.77 37.39 10.29
N LYS A 52 -9.39 37.60 9.13
CA LYS A 52 -9.87 38.93 8.70
C LYS A 52 -11.28 39.24 9.19
N GLY A 53 -11.95 38.33 9.90
CA GLY A 53 -13.35 38.49 10.33
C GLY A 53 -14.33 38.61 9.15
N ILE A 54 -13.97 38.09 7.99
CA ILE A 54 -14.78 38.18 6.77
C ILE A 54 -15.63 36.92 6.65
N ARG A 55 -16.96 37.09 6.63
CA ARG A 55 -17.86 35.97 6.35
C ARG A 55 -18.16 35.89 4.85
N LYS A 56 -17.78 34.80 4.20
CA LYS A 56 -18.13 34.49 2.80
C LYS A 56 -19.09 33.31 2.72
N ARG A 57 -19.89 33.27 1.65
CA ARG A 57 -20.71 32.09 1.33
C ARG A 57 -19.80 30.97 0.82
N ARG A 58 -20.24 29.72 0.98
CA ARG A 58 -19.49 28.54 0.53
C ARG A 58 -19.08 28.62 -0.94
N CYS A 59 -19.98 29.01 -1.83
CA CYS A 59 -19.66 29.16 -3.26
C CYS A 59 -18.53 30.17 -3.54
N GLU A 60 -18.44 31.25 -2.76
CA GLU A 60 -17.36 32.23 -2.89
C GLU A 60 -16.05 31.67 -2.32
N MET A 61 -16.10 30.93 -1.21
CA MET A 61 -14.92 30.25 -0.67
C MET A 61 -14.37 29.21 -1.66
N GLU A 62 -15.26 28.43 -2.29
CA GLU A 62 -14.89 27.45 -3.31
C GLU A 62 -14.31 28.14 -4.56
N ARG A 63 -14.90 29.25 -5.03
CA ARG A 63 -14.35 30.05 -6.12
C ARG A 63 -12.95 30.56 -5.81
N LEU A 64 -12.75 31.16 -4.62
CA LEU A 64 -11.45 31.67 -4.19
C LEU A 64 -10.43 30.53 -4.09
N ALA A 65 -10.81 29.40 -3.49
CA ALA A 65 -9.95 28.23 -3.38
C ALA A 65 -9.52 27.71 -4.75
N SER A 66 -10.44 27.63 -5.71
CA SER A 66 -10.13 27.20 -7.09
C SER A 66 -9.10 28.10 -7.77
N GLY A 67 -9.08 29.41 -7.46
CA GLY A 67 -8.08 30.35 -7.96
C GLY A 67 -6.69 30.19 -7.33
N CYS A 68 -6.58 29.44 -6.23
CA CYS A 68 -5.30 29.13 -5.57
C CYS A 68 -4.76 27.75 -5.94
N VAL A 69 -5.59 26.86 -6.49
CA VAL A 69 -5.20 25.50 -6.89
C VAL A 69 -4.13 25.54 -7.98
N GLY A 70 -3.16 24.65 -7.89
CA GLY A 70 -2.05 24.55 -8.86
C GLY A 70 -0.87 25.49 -8.58
N VAL A 71 -1.01 26.45 -7.66
CA VAL A 71 0.14 27.27 -7.23
C VAL A 71 1.19 26.39 -6.56
N ARG A 72 2.47 26.54 -6.97
CA ARG A 72 3.60 25.83 -6.38
C ARG A 72 3.72 26.17 -4.88
N ARG A 73 3.89 25.14 -4.06
CA ARG A 73 4.09 25.25 -2.61
C ARG A 73 5.44 24.71 -2.17
N THR A 74 5.86 23.56 -2.70
CA THR A 74 7.10 22.87 -2.31
C THR A 74 7.74 22.16 -3.50
N THR A 75 8.95 21.65 -3.31
CA THR A 75 9.58 20.66 -4.19
C THR A 75 9.84 19.37 -3.42
N GLY A 76 9.95 18.26 -4.12
CA GLY A 76 10.15 16.94 -3.53
C GLY A 76 10.85 15.97 -4.46
N GLN A 77 10.71 14.69 -4.16
CA GLN A 77 11.35 13.61 -4.88
C GLN A 77 10.29 12.72 -5.53
N HIS A 78 10.59 12.20 -6.73
CA HIS A 78 9.80 11.12 -7.31
C HIS A 78 9.93 9.87 -6.43
N PRO A 79 8.87 9.05 -6.28
CA PRO A 79 8.91 7.86 -5.42
C PRO A 79 9.97 6.82 -5.80
N GLY A 80 10.36 6.72 -7.07
CA GLY A 80 11.39 5.77 -7.52
C GLY A 80 12.20 6.17 -8.74
N GLY A 81 11.94 7.34 -9.31
CA GLY A 81 12.39 7.69 -10.66
C GLY A 81 13.84 8.13 -10.65
N ILE A 82 14.70 7.38 -11.32
CA ILE A 82 16.09 7.73 -11.57
C ILE A 82 16.24 8.09 -13.06
N ILE A 83 16.64 9.32 -13.31
CA ILE A 83 16.93 9.85 -14.64
C ILE A 83 18.35 9.47 -15.00
N VAL A 84 18.53 8.82 -16.15
CA VAL A 84 19.83 8.38 -16.65
C VAL A 84 20.30 9.35 -17.73
N LEU A 85 21.45 9.98 -17.49
CA LEU A 85 22.09 10.88 -18.43
C LEU A 85 22.95 10.08 -19.42
N PRO A 86 22.86 10.35 -20.74
CA PRO A 86 23.77 9.76 -21.71
C PRO A 86 25.22 10.19 -21.46
N LEU A 87 26.16 9.26 -21.67
CA LEU A 87 27.59 9.56 -21.54
C LEU A 87 28.00 10.69 -22.49
N GLY A 88 28.67 11.71 -21.94
CA GLY A 88 29.16 12.87 -22.67
C GLY A 88 28.19 14.05 -22.71
N GLU A 89 26.95 13.88 -22.25
CA GLU A 89 26.01 14.98 -22.06
C GLU A 89 26.15 15.62 -20.67
N GLU A 90 25.69 16.86 -20.56
CA GLU A 90 25.52 17.54 -19.27
C GLU A 90 24.04 17.64 -18.92
N ILE A 91 23.70 17.45 -17.64
CA ILE A 91 22.30 17.53 -17.20
C ILE A 91 21.65 18.88 -17.53
N TYR A 92 22.46 19.95 -17.55
CA TYR A 92 22.05 21.32 -17.85
C TYR A 92 21.56 21.53 -19.29
N SER A 93 21.87 20.60 -20.21
CA SER A 93 21.29 20.57 -21.55
C SER A 93 19.80 20.23 -21.53
N PHE A 94 19.31 19.63 -20.44
CA PHE A 94 17.93 19.14 -20.30
C PHE A 94 17.16 19.88 -19.20
N THR A 95 17.77 20.07 -18.04
CA THR A 95 17.11 20.64 -16.88
C THR A 95 18.12 21.19 -15.85
N PRO A 96 17.80 22.29 -15.14
CA PRO A 96 18.53 22.62 -13.93
C PRO A 96 18.42 21.49 -12.88
N VAL A 97 19.26 21.53 -11.85
CA VAL A 97 19.19 20.60 -10.72
C VAL A 97 19.06 21.35 -9.41
N GLN A 98 18.51 20.69 -8.39
CA GLN A 98 18.36 21.24 -7.05
C GLN A 98 18.37 20.14 -5.98
N HIS A 99 18.31 20.54 -4.71
CA HIS A 99 17.97 19.63 -3.62
C HIS A 99 16.44 19.60 -3.40
N PRO A 100 15.87 18.44 -3.07
CA PRO A 100 14.45 18.33 -2.75
C PRO A 100 14.14 19.13 -1.49
N ALA A 101 13.06 19.92 -1.53
CA ALA A 101 12.66 20.82 -0.45
C ALA A 101 13.77 21.79 0.04
N ASP A 102 14.76 22.06 -0.82
CA ASP A 102 15.94 22.87 -0.52
C ASP A 102 16.76 22.38 0.71
N ASP A 103 16.63 21.09 1.04
CA ASP A 103 17.38 20.46 2.13
C ASP A 103 18.83 20.17 1.69
N MET A 104 19.75 21.05 2.07
CA MET A 104 21.17 20.94 1.76
C MET A 104 21.89 19.81 2.54
N THR A 105 21.21 19.15 3.49
CA THR A 105 21.79 18.02 4.24
C THR A 105 21.62 16.69 3.50
N THR A 106 20.67 16.60 2.55
CA THR A 106 20.51 15.40 1.74
C THR A 106 21.56 15.31 0.63
N ARG A 107 22.09 14.11 0.41
CA ARG A 107 22.96 13.82 -0.73
C ARG A 107 22.20 13.71 -2.06
N THR A 108 20.88 13.64 -1.99
CA THR A 108 20.04 13.45 -3.17
C THR A 108 19.94 14.75 -3.95
N VAL A 109 20.34 14.69 -5.23
CA VAL A 109 20.13 15.77 -6.20
C VAL A 109 18.96 15.41 -7.11
N THR A 110 18.02 16.33 -7.24
CA THR A 110 16.83 16.19 -8.07
C THR A 110 16.89 17.05 -9.32
N THR A 111 16.27 16.60 -10.41
CA THR A 111 15.95 17.46 -11.56
C THR A 111 15.02 18.59 -11.12
N HIS A 112 15.21 19.79 -11.66
CA HIS A 112 14.34 20.93 -11.36
C HIS A 112 13.01 20.83 -12.09
N PHE A 113 13.05 20.37 -13.34
CA PHE A 113 11.85 19.96 -14.04
C PHE A 113 11.37 18.61 -13.51
N ASP A 114 10.05 18.45 -13.42
CA ASP A 114 9.46 17.14 -13.22
C ASP A 114 9.70 16.23 -14.43
N TYR A 115 9.57 14.92 -14.23
CA TYR A 115 9.84 13.96 -15.31
C TYR A 115 8.93 14.16 -16.52
N HIS A 116 7.67 14.57 -16.32
CA HIS A 116 6.72 14.78 -17.42
C HIS A 116 7.23 15.83 -18.43
N SER A 117 8.02 16.79 -17.98
CA SER A 117 8.60 17.82 -18.84
C SER A 117 9.79 17.35 -19.67
N ILE A 118 10.37 16.18 -19.36
CA ILE A 118 11.61 15.64 -19.97
C ILE A 118 11.50 14.15 -20.35
N ASP A 119 10.29 13.58 -20.36
CA ASP A 119 10.04 12.14 -20.57
C ASP A 119 10.35 11.67 -21.99
N HIS A 120 10.34 12.58 -22.97
CA HIS A 120 10.74 12.32 -24.36
C HIS A 120 12.25 12.47 -24.59
N ASN A 121 13.00 12.98 -23.60
CA ASN A 121 14.42 13.31 -23.74
C ASN A 121 15.33 12.31 -23.03
N LEU A 122 14.98 11.92 -21.80
CA LEU A 122 15.82 11.09 -20.94
C LEU A 122 15.12 9.81 -20.51
N LEU A 123 15.89 8.73 -20.46
CA LEU A 123 15.41 7.45 -19.94
C LEU A 123 15.27 7.52 -18.43
N LYS A 124 14.22 6.88 -17.92
CA LYS A 124 13.92 6.74 -16.49
C LYS A 124 13.92 5.27 -16.09
N LEU A 125 14.60 4.97 -14.99
CA LEU A 125 14.46 3.72 -14.24
C LEU A 125 13.54 4.00 -13.05
N ASP A 126 12.40 3.33 -12.98
CA ASP A 126 11.50 3.42 -11.83
C ASP A 126 11.86 2.32 -10.83
N ILE A 127 12.76 2.66 -9.92
CA ILE A 127 13.20 1.84 -8.80
C ILE A 127 12.30 2.17 -7.61
N LEU A 128 11.13 1.54 -7.56
CA LEU A 128 10.05 1.79 -6.61
C LEU A 128 10.27 1.00 -5.31
N GLY A 129 9.78 1.55 -4.20
CA GLY A 129 9.68 0.85 -2.91
C GLY A 129 8.28 0.25 -2.80
N HIS A 130 8.20 -1.02 -2.43
CA HIS A 130 6.95 -1.77 -2.32
C HIS A 130 7.02 -2.78 -1.16
N ASP A 131 5.86 -3.12 -0.60
CA ASP A 131 5.78 -4.04 0.54
C ASP A 131 5.79 -5.51 0.12
N ASP A 132 5.28 -5.84 -1.07
CA ASP A 132 5.26 -7.23 -1.58
C ASP A 132 6.63 -7.91 -1.51
N PRO A 133 7.75 -7.32 -1.99
CA PRO A 133 9.06 -7.96 -1.86
C PRO A 133 9.49 -8.15 -0.41
N THR A 134 9.22 -7.16 0.47
CA THR A 134 9.53 -7.25 1.91
C THR A 134 8.74 -8.39 2.56
N MET A 135 7.45 -8.49 2.23
CA MET A 135 6.55 -9.51 2.79
C MET A 135 6.92 -10.91 2.31
N ILE A 136 7.15 -11.09 1.00
CA ILE A 136 7.60 -12.37 0.46
C ILE A 136 8.96 -12.79 1.03
N ARG A 137 9.87 -11.84 1.23
CA ARG A 137 11.16 -12.11 1.86
C ARG A 137 11.00 -12.58 3.31
N MET A 138 10.20 -11.88 4.12
CA MET A 138 9.93 -12.30 5.50
C MET A 138 9.24 -13.65 5.56
N LEU A 139 8.29 -13.92 4.65
CA LEU A 139 7.64 -15.22 4.54
C LEU A 139 8.63 -16.34 4.20
N GLN A 140 9.56 -16.10 3.26
CA GLN A 140 10.66 -17.02 2.98
C GLN A 140 11.52 -17.29 4.22
N ASP A 141 11.90 -16.23 4.93
CA ASP A 141 12.77 -16.34 6.12
C ASP A 141 12.06 -17.09 7.27
N LEU A 142 10.74 -16.94 7.42
CA LEU A 142 9.94 -17.63 8.45
C LEU A 142 9.58 -19.08 8.08
N THR A 143 9.37 -19.37 6.80
CA THR A 143 8.97 -20.72 6.34
C THR A 143 10.16 -21.61 5.98
N GLY A 144 11.30 -21.01 5.61
CA GLY A 144 12.44 -21.71 5.04
C GLY A 144 12.25 -22.18 3.60
N GLU A 145 11.11 -21.87 2.97
CA GLU A 145 10.79 -22.28 1.60
C GLU A 145 11.13 -21.21 0.57
N ASP A 146 11.43 -21.63 -0.66
CA ASP A 146 11.59 -20.72 -1.79
C ASP A 146 10.20 -20.30 -2.33
N PRO A 147 9.81 -19.02 -2.29
CA PRO A 147 8.50 -18.57 -2.78
C PRO A 147 8.23 -18.89 -4.25
N ARG A 148 9.28 -19.18 -5.03
CA ARG A 148 9.17 -19.57 -6.44
C ARG A 148 8.66 -20.99 -6.64
N THR A 149 8.72 -21.84 -5.62
CA THR A 149 8.23 -23.23 -5.69
C THR A 149 6.77 -23.36 -5.30
N TRP A 150 6.15 -22.32 -4.72
CA TRP A 150 4.73 -22.35 -4.36
C TRP A 150 3.85 -22.39 -5.63
N PRO A 151 2.93 -23.37 -5.74
CA PRO A 151 2.08 -23.56 -6.91
C PRO A 151 1.14 -22.37 -7.13
N LEU A 152 0.94 -22.01 -8.40
CA LEU A 152 0.07 -20.90 -8.84
C LEU A 152 -1.34 -21.36 -9.28
N ASP A 153 -1.70 -22.59 -8.94
CA ASP A 153 -2.93 -23.28 -9.31
C ASP A 153 -3.55 -24.11 -8.16
N ALA A 154 -3.02 -23.95 -6.95
CA ALA A 154 -3.50 -24.52 -5.69
C ALA A 154 -5.00 -24.24 -5.45
N PRO A 155 -5.89 -25.26 -5.48
CA PRO A 155 -7.34 -25.07 -5.34
C PRO A 155 -7.78 -24.49 -3.99
N GLU A 156 -7.06 -24.82 -2.93
CA GLU A 156 -7.30 -24.34 -1.57
C GLU A 156 -7.03 -22.83 -1.51
N VAL A 157 -5.95 -22.38 -2.17
CA VAL A 157 -5.65 -20.95 -2.30
C VAL A 157 -6.69 -20.23 -3.15
N MET A 158 -7.14 -20.83 -4.27
CA MET A 158 -8.23 -20.24 -5.07
C MET A 158 -9.51 -20.05 -4.26
N SER A 159 -9.82 -20.99 -3.36
CA SER A 159 -11.05 -20.92 -2.55
C SER A 159 -11.12 -19.69 -1.65
N LEU A 160 -9.98 -19.08 -1.26
CA LEU A 160 -9.96 -17.81 -0.50
C LEU A 160 -10.67 -16.66 -1.25
N PHE A 161 -10.69 -16.71 -2.57
CA PHE A 161 -11.34 -15.71 -3.42
C PHE A 161 -12.81 -16.05 -3.70
N GLN A 162 -13.32 -17.15 -3.16
CA GLN A 162 -14.67 -17.67 -3.39
C GLN A 162 -15.48 -17.82 -2.09
N ASN A 163 -14.84 -18.23 -0.99
CA ASN A 163 -15.44 -18.46 0.31
C ASN A 163 -14.39 -18.42 1.45
N THR A 164 -14.76 -18.87 2.65
CA THR A 164 -13.90 -18.93 3.85
C THR A 164 -13.40 -20.34 4.19
N ASP A 165 -13.69 -21.35 3.37
CA ASP A 165 -13.51 -22.77 3.72
C ASP A 165 -12.03 -23.11 3.97
N ALA A 166 -11.11 -22.59 3.15
CA ALA A 166 -9.66 -22.81 3.34
C ALA A 166 -9.10 -22.20 4.63
N LEU A 167 -9.84 -21.30 5.28
CA LEU A 167 -9.46 -20.74 6.58
C LEU A 167 -9.98 -21.57 7.75
N GLY A 168 -10.94 -22.47 7.51
CA GLY A 168 -11.59 -23.27 8.56
C GLY A 168 -12.55 -22.48 9.45
N ILE A 169 -13.11 -21.38 8.94
CA ILE A 169 -14.01 -20.47 9.67
C ILE A 169 -15.28 -20.17 8.86
N THR A 170 -16.30 -19.64 9.52
CA THR A 170 -17.53 -19.17 8.89
C THR A 170 -17.51 -17.66 8.65
N PRO A 171 -18.30 -17.13 7.69
CA PRO A 171 -18.42 -15.69 7.50
C PRO A 171 -18.81 -14.94 8.77
N GLU A 172 -19.66 -15.54 9.62
CA GLU A 172 -20.12 -14.98 10.89
C GLU A 172 -18.96 -14.72 11.87
N ASP A 173 -17.92 -15.55 11.85
CA ASP A 173 -16.73 -15.40 12.73
C ASP A 173 -15.92 -14.12 12.41
N ILE A 174 -16.07 -13.58 11.21
CA ILE A 174 -15.34 -12.40 10.71
C ILE A 174 -16.29 -11.27 10.30
N GLY A 175 -17.40 -11.14 11.02
CA GLY A 175 -18.35 -10.03 10.84
C GLY A 175 -19.12 -10.08 9.52
N GLY A 176 -19.39 -11.27 9.00
CA GLY A 176 -20.15 -11.49 7.77
C GLY A 176 -19.32 -11.41 6.49
N CYS A 177 -17.99 -11.30 6.58
CA CYS A 177 -17.13 -11.32 5.39
C CYS A 177 -17.17 -12.71 4.74
N LYS A 178 -17.63 -12.77 3.50
CA LYS A 178 -17.92 -14.04 2.81
C LYS A 178 -16.70 -14.69 2.16
N LEU A 179 -15.56 -14.01 2.11
CA LEU A 179 -14.36 -14.45 1.40
C LEU A 179 -13.17 -14.50 2.35
N GLY A 180 -12.25 -15.42 2.11
CA GLY A 180 -10.96 -15.52 2.79
C GLY A 180 -9.90 -14.52 2.28
N ALA A 181 -10.29 -13.44 1.61
CA ALA A 181 -9.38 -12.53 0.92
C ALA A 181 -8.82 -11.39 1.79
N LEU A 182 -9.24 -11.26 3.06
CA LEU A 182 -8.77 -10.19 3.95
C LEU A 182 -7.24 -10.14 4.04
N GLY A 183 -6.65 -8.96 3.85
CA GLY A 183 -5.20 -8.76 3.89
C GLY A 183 -4.41 -9.30 2.68
N ILE A 184 -5.05 -9.95 1.71
CA ILE A 184 -4.40 -10.29 0.44
C ILE A 184 -4.26 -9.01 -0.41
N PRO A 185 -3.06 -8.68 -0.93
CA PRO A 185 -2.87 -7.51 -1.79
C PRO A 185 -3.80 -7.53 -2.99
N GLU A 186 -4.27 -6.35 -3.41
CA GLU A 186 -5.30 -6.13 -4.43
C GLU A 186 -6.71 -6.64 -4.11
N PHE A 187 -6.81 -7.80 -3.46
CA PHE A 187 -8.08 -8.52 -3.30
C PHE A 187 -8.75 -8.34 -1.94
N GLY A 188 -8.03 -7.85 -0.92
CA GLY A 188 -8.52 -7.74 0.45
C GLY A 188 -9.35 -6.50 0.76
N THR A 189 -9.59 -5.62 -0.22
CA THR A 189 -10.46 -4.44 -0.05
C THR A 189 -11.93 -4.81 -0.23
N ASP A 190 -12.85 -4.11 0.43
CA ASP A 190 -14.29 -4.39 0.27
C ASP A 190 -14.76 -4.23 -1.18
N PHE A 191 -14.17 -3.28 -1.90
CA PHE A 191 -14.43 -3.08 -3.32
C PHE A 191 -14.00 -4.29 -4.16
N ALA A 192 -12.75 -4.75 -4.01
CA ALA A 192 -12.25 -5.90 -4.75
C ALA A 192 -12.97 -7.20 -4.34
N MET A 193 -13.28 -7.39 -3.06
CA MET A 193 -14.07 -8.53 -2.59
C MET A 193 -15.48 -8.56 -3.17
N GLN A 194 -16.13 -7.40 -3.35
CA GLN A 194 -17.40 -7.34 -4.06
C GLN A 194 -17.26 -7.79 -5.52
N MET A 195 -16.19 -7.35 -6.20
CA MET A 195 -15.91 -7.80 -7.57
C MET A 195 -15.67 -9.30 -7.65
N LEU A 196 -14.94 -9.88 -6.70
CA LEU A 196 -14.73 -11.33 -6.61
C LEU A 196 -16.07 -12.08 -6.45
N MET A 197 -16.97 -11.60 -5.60
CA MET A 197 -18.31 -12.19 -5.43
C MET A 197 -19.15 -12.12 -6.70
N ASP A 198 -19.09 -11.00 -7.41
CA ASP A 198 -19.86 -10.78 -8.65
C ASP A 198 -19.32 -11.62 -9.82
N THR A 199 -18.01 -11.88 -9.85
CA THR A 199 -17.32 -12.52 -10.98
C THR A 199 -17.01 -14.00 -10.79
N LYS A 200 -16.93 -14.48 -9.54
CA LYS A 200 -16.68 -15.89 -9.16
C LYS A 200 -15.48 -16.52 -9.90
N PRO A 201 -14.27 -15.98 -9.74
CA PRO A 201 -13.09 -16.43 -10.48
C PRO A 201 -12.82 -17.91 -10.26
N GLN A 202 -12.39 -18.61 -11.32
CA GLN A 202 -12.06 -20.04 -11.28
C GLN A 202 -10.56 -20.29 -11.48
N TYR A 203 -9.89 -19.39 -12.20
CA TYR A 203 -8.48 -19.54 -12.57
C TYR A 203 -7.67 -18.30 -12.19
N LEU A 204 -6.34 -18.46 -12.06
CA LEU A 204 -5.42 -17.33 -11.84
C LEU A 204 -5.59 -16.23 -12.89
N SER A 205 -5.87 -16.60 -14.14
CA SER A 205 -6.15 -15.64 -15.21
C SER A 205 -7.38 -14.77 -14.95
N ASP A 206 -8.38 -15.29 -14.23
CA ASP A 206 -9.55 -14.50 -13.85
C ASP A 206 -9.18 -13.47 -12.79
N LEU A 207 -8.33 -13.84 -11.83
CA LEU A 207 -7.78 -12.91 -10.84
C LEU A 207 -6.95 -11.80 -11.51
N VAL A 208 -6.14 -12.12 -12.53
CA VAL A 208 -5.42 -11.11 -13.33
C VAL A 208 -6.39 -10.11 -13.99
N ARG A 209 -7.51 -10.61 -14.51
CA ARG A 209 -8.54 -9.76 -15.13
C ARG A 209 -9.26 -8.90 -14.11
N ILE A 210 -9.59 -9.46 -12.95
CA ILE A 210 -10.25 -8.75 -11.85
C ILE A 210 -9.34 -7.68 -11.27
N ALA A 211 -8.04 -7.96 -11.09
CA ALA A 211 -7.07 -6.94 -10.69
C ALA A 211 -7.06 -5.79 -11.70
N GLY A 212 -6.96 -6.08 -13.00
CA GLY A 212 -7.05 -5.04 -14.04
C GLY A 212 -8.33 -4.19 -13.97
N LEU A 213 -9.46 -4.79 -13.62
CA LEU A 213 -10.74 -4.07 -13.45
C LEU A 213 -10.82 -3.27 -12.14
N ALA A 214 -10.18 -3.76 -11.07
CA ALA A 214 -10.16 -3.11 -9.76
C ALA A 214 -9.30 -1.84 -9.75
N HIS A 215 -8.35 -1.75 -10.69
CA HIS A 215 -7.44 -0.61 -10.84
C HIS A 215 -7.83 0.29 -12.02
N GLY A 216 -8.49 1.40 -11.72
CA GLY A 216 -8.74 2.48 -12.67
C GLY A 216 -10.13 3.09 -12.54
N THR A 217 -10.19 4.42 -12.64
CA THR A 217 -11.46 5.14 -12.62
C THR A 217 -12.27 4.80 -13.87
N ASP A 218 -13.57 4.51 -13.66
CA ASP A 218 -14.55 4.15 -14.69
C ASP A 218 -14.23 2.86 -15.47
N VAL A 219 -13.44 1.95 -14.89
CA VAL A 219 -13.18 0.61 -15.46
C VAL A 219 -14.28 -0.39 -15.05
N TRP A 220 -14.52 -0.53 -13.74
CA TRP A 220 -15.56 -1.41 -13.21
C TRP A 220 -16.92 -0.71 -13.04
N LEU A 221 -17.01 0.19 -12.07
CA LEU A 221 -18.26 0.85 -11.67
C LEU A 221 -18.88 1.62 -12.84
N GLY A 222 -20.15 1.30 -13.14
CA GLY A 222 -20.86 1.94 -14.25
C GLY A 222 -20.30 1.63 -15.64
N ASN A 223 -19.40 0.64 -15.77
CA ASN A 223 -18.83 0.21 -17.04
C ASN A 223 -18.85 -1.32 -17.14
N ALA A 224 -17.74 -2.02 -16.86
CA ALA A 224 -17.68 -3.49 -16.98
C ALA A 224 -18.75 -4.19 -16.12
N GLU A 225 -19.03 -3.68 -14.91
CA GLU A 225 -20.09 -4.17 -14.04
C GLU A 225 -21.46 -4.15 -14.74
N THR A 226 -21.80 -3.01 -15.37
CA THR A 226 -23.05 -2.83 -16.09
C THR A 226 -23.15 -3.80 -17.27
N LEU A 227 -22.09 -3.92 -18.05
CA LEU A 227 -22.05 -4.79 -19.22
C LEU A 227 -22.20 -6.27 -18.86
N ILE A 228 -21.62 -6.68 -17.73
CA ILE A 228 -21.76 -8.05 -17.21
C ILE A 228 -23.19 -8.30 -16.72
N LYS A 229 -23.77 -7.36 -15.94
CA LYS A 229 -25.16 -7.46 -15.46
C LYS A 229 -26.19 -7.48 -16.59
N GLU A 230 -25.93 -6.75 -17.67
CA GLU A 230 -26.78 -6.73 -18.88
C GLU A 230 -26.57 -7.95 -19.78
N GLY A 231 -25.63 -8.85 -19.46
CA GLY A 231 -25.31 -10.02 -20.26
C GLY A 231 -24.64 -9.71 -21.60
N LYS A 232 -24.10 -8.49 -21.78
CA LYS A 232 -23.40 -8.06 -23.00
C LYS A 232 -22.00 -8.64 -23.09
N CYS A 233 -21.37 -8.91 -21.96
CA CYS A 233 -20.07 -9.57 -21.87
C CYS A 233 -19.97 -10.43 -20.61
N THR A 234 -19.03 -11.37 -20.62
CA THR A 234 -18.56 -12.09 -19.43
C THR A 234 -17.25 -11.49 -18.93
N ILE A 235 -16.79 -11.88 -17.74
CA ILE A 235 -15.48 -11.49 -17.22
C ILE A 235 -14.35 -11.78 -18.22
N SER A 236 -14.43 -12.89 -18.97
CA SER A 236 -13.44 -13.30 -19.97
C SER A 236 -13.45 -12.45 -21.24
N THR A 237 -14.52 -11.70 -21.51
CA THR A 237 -14.70 -10.87 -22.71
C THR A 237 -14.75 -9.36 -22.43
N ALA A 238 -14.86 -8.96 -21.17
CA ALA A 238 -14.78 -7.56 -20.74
C ALA A 238 -13.39 -6.96 -21.02
N ILE A 239 -13.29 -5.64 -21.06
CA ILE A 239 -12.00 -4.96 -21.20
C ILE A 239 -11.35 -4.87 -19.81
N CYS A 240 -10.38 -5.74 -19.53
CA CYS A 240 -9.76 -5.84 -18.21
C CYS A 240 -8.34 -5.27 -18.17
N CYS A 241 -7.63 -5.35 -19.29
CA CYS A 241 -6.29 -4.77 -19.45
C CYS A 241 -6.21 -4.04 -20.79
N ARG A 242 -5.27 -3.09 -20.92
CA ARG A 242 -5.10 -2.37 -22.19
C ARG A 242 -4.81 -3.32 -23.36
N ASP A 243 -4.04 -4.37 -23.11
CA ASP A 243 -3.63 -5.35 -24.10
C ASP A 243 -4.84 -6.06 -24.75
N ASP A 244 -5.93 -6.25 -24.00
CA ASP A 244 -7.18 -6.84 -24.51
C ASP A 244 -7.74 -5.98 -25.66
N ILE A 245 -7.63 -4.64 -25.58
CA ILE A 245 -8.06 -3.73 -26.66
C ILE A 245 -7.26 -3.97 -27.91
N MET A 246 -5.93 -3.91 -27.82
CA MET A 246 -5.08 -4.05 -29.00
C MET A 246 -5.28 -5.42 -29.66
N VAL A 247 -5.27 -6.49 -28.87
CA VAL A 247 -5.39 -7.86 -29.39
C VAL A 247 -6.77 -8.09 -30.00
N TYR A 248 -7.84 -7.61 -29.36
CA TYR A 248 -9.20 -7.75 -29.88
C TYR A 248 -9.38 -7.00 -31.20
N LEU A 249 -8.94 -5.75 -31.32
CA LEU A 249 -9.08 -4.97 -32.56
C LEU A 249 -8.29 -5.58 -33.72
N ILE A 250 -7.08 -6.08 -33.46
CA ILE A 250 -6.31 -6.83 -34.46
C ILE A 250 -7.06 -8.10 -34.89
N ALA A 251 -7.68 -8.81 -33.95
CA ALA A 251 -8.47 -10.01 -34.25
C ALA A 251 -9.74 -9.70 -35.07
N GLN A 252 -10.30 -8.50 -34.96
CA GLN A 252 -11.38 -7.99 -35.83
C GLN A 252 -10.87 -7.53 -37.21
N GLY A 253 -9.56 -7.58 -37.47
CA GLY A 253 -8.97 -7.24 -38.76
C GLY A 253 -8.47 -5.80 -38.90
N MET A 254 -8.50 -4.99 -37.83
CA MET A 254 -7.99 -3.62 -37.86
C MET A 254 -6.46 -3.55 -37.99
N ASP A 255 -5.95 -2.43 -38.48
CA ASP A 255 -4.50 -2.18 -38.56
C ASP A 255 -3.83 -2.28 -37.18
N LYS A 256 -2.64 -2.89 -37.14
CA LYS A 256 -1.89 -3.12 -35.88
C LYS A 256 -1.42 -1.80 -35.27
N GLY A 257 -0.95 -0.86 -36.09
CA GLY A 257 -0.49 0.44 -35.64
C GLY A 257 -1.63 1.29 -35.08
N LEU A 258 -2.79 1.28 -35.73
CA LEU A 258 -4.00 1.94 -35.26
C LEU A 258 -4.55 1.31 -33.99
N SER A 259 -4.61 -0.03 -33.92
CA SER A 259 -5.05 -0.77 -32.72
C SER A 259 -4.19 -0.42 -31.49
N PHE A 260 -2.87 -0.30 -31.67
CA PHE A 260 -1.96 0.16 -30.63
C PHE A 260 -2.25 1.61 -30.20
N LYS A 261 -2.47 2.52 -31.15
CA LYS A 261 -2.81 3.92 -30.85
C LYS A 261 -4.12 4.05 -30.07
N ILE A 262 -5.15 3.28 -30.47
CA ILE A 262 -6.45 3.24 -29.79
C ILE A 262 -6.28 2.74 -28.35
N MET A 263 -5.57 1.62 -28.16
CA MET A 263 -5.25 1.09 -26.82
C MET A 263 -4.57 2.15 -25.95
N GLU A 264 -3.53 2.81 -26.45
CA GLU A 264 -2.77 3.81 -25.69
C GLU A 264 -3.59 5.07 -25.37
N ALA A 265 -4.52 5.47 -26.23
CA ALA A 265 -5.43 6.57 -25.97
C ALA A 265 -6.45 6.21 -24.88
N VAL A 266 -7.11 5.05 -25.00
CA VAL A 266 -8.12 4.58 -24.05
C VAL A 266 -7.52 4.37 -22.66
N ARG A 267 -6.38 3.70 -22.53
CA ARG A 267 -5.73 3.47 -21.23
C ARG A 267 -5.27 4.75 -20.54
N LYS A 268 -5.13 5.86 -21.28
CA LYS A 268 -4.79 7.20 -20.77
C LYS A 268 -6.03 8.09 -20.58
N GLY A 269 -7.24 7.55 -20.73
CA GLY A 269 -8.47 8.30 -20.55
C GLY A 269 -8.75 9.34 -21.63
N LYS A 270 -8.09 9.24 -22.79
CA LYS A 270 -8.26 10.19 -23.91
C LYS A 270 -9.48 9.86 -24.77
N GLY A 271 -10.16 8.74 -24.51
CA GLY A 271 -11.33 8.29 -25.26
C GLY A 271 -10.99 7.85 -26.69
N LEU A 272 -11.98 7.95 -27.58
CA LEU A 272 -11.88 7.57 -28.99
C LEU A 272 -12.13 8.78 -29.89
N GLN A 273 -11.40 8.84 -31.01
CA GLN A 273 -11.67 9.80 -32.08
C GLN A 273 -12.82 9.31 -32.97
N PRO A 274 -13.62 10.22 -33.58
CA PRO A 274 -14.74 9.84 -34.45
C PRO A 274 -14.37 8.88 -35.60
N GLU A 275 -13.18 9.05 -36.16
CA GLU A 275 -12.66 8.20 -37.23
C GLU A 275 -12.38 6.78 -36.73
N TRP A 276 -11.89 6.64 -35.50
CA TRP A 276 -11.63 5.34 -34.88
C TRP A 276 -12.94 4.61 -34.60
N GLU A 277 -13.98 5.31 -34.12
CA GLU A 277 -15.29 4.70 -33.90
C GLU A 277 -15.89 4.17 -35.22
N THR A 278 -15.73 4.92 -36.31
CA THR A 278 -16.21 4.52 -37.63
C THR A 278 -15.48 3.28 -38.13
N ASP A 279 -14.16 3.23 -37.99
CA ASP A 279 -13.34 2.10 -38.41
C ASP A 279 -13.59 0.84 -37.55
N MET A 280 -13.74 1.01 -36.24
CA MET A 280 -14.15 -0.05 -35.31
C MET A 280 -15.49 -0.67 -35.75
N LYS A 281 -16.49 0.16 -36.08
CA LYS A 281 -17.79 -0.32 -36.57
C LYS A 281 -17.70 -1.02 -37.93
N ALA A 282 -16.87 -0.51 -38.84
CA ALA A 282 -16.64 -1.13 -40.14
C ALA A 282 -16.05 -2.54 -40.03
N HIS A 283 -15.26 -2.78 -38.97
CA HIS A 283 -14.69 -4.09 -38.63
C HIS A 283 -15.58 -4.94 -37.69
N GLY A 284 -16.84 -4.54 -37.46
CA GLY A 284 -17.79 -5.33 -36.67
C GLY A 284 -17.61 -5.25 -35.15
N VAL A 285 -16.84 -4.28 -34.65
CA VAL A 285 -16.74 -4.04 -33.20
C VAL A 285 -18.09 -3.58 -32.64
N PRO A 286 -18.67 -4.25 -31.62
CA PRO A 286 -19.96 -3.88 -31.07
C PRO A 286 -20.00 -2.48 -30.44
N ASP A 287 -21.16 -1.82 -30.51
CA ASP A 287 -21.37 -0.49 -29.92
C ASP A 287 -21.07 -0.44 -28.42
N TRP A 288 -21.34 -1.52 -27.68
CA TRP A 288 -21.05 -1.59 -26.25
C TRP A 288 -19.54 -1.55 -25.95
N TYR A 289 -18.73 -2.10 -26.85
CA TYR A 289 -17.28 -2.13 -26.70
C TYR A 289 -16.70 -0.72 -26.92
N ILE A 290 -17.16 -0.04 -27.97
CA ILE A 290 -16.84 1.36 -28.25
C ILE A 290 -17.24 2.26 -27.08
N TRP A 291 -18.46 2.06 -26.55
CA TRP A 291 -18.96 2.78 -25.38
C TRP A 291 -18.07 2.57 -24.14
N SER A 292 -17.65 1.33 -23.89
CA SER A 292 -16.76 1.00 -22.77
C SER A 292 -15.41 1.71 -22.86
N CYS A 293 -14.78 1.68 -24.06
CA CYS A 293 -13.53 2.39 -24.33
C CYS A 293 -13.59 3.89 -24.04
N LYS A 294 -14.74 4.54 -24.23
CA LYS A 294 -14.90 5.99 -24.00
C LYS A 294 -15.01 6.36 -22.52
N LYS A 295 -15.32 5.39 -21.64
CA LYS A 295 -15.48 5.62 -20.20
C LYS A 295 -14.15 5.55 -19.46
N ILE A 296 -13.34 4.54 -19.78
CA ILE A 296 -12.09 4.22 -19.10
C ILE A 296 -11.20 5.46 -18.99
N LYS A 297 -10.78 5.81 -17.75
CA LYS A 297 -9.86 6.93 -17.50
C LYS A 297 -8.41 6.49 -17.35
N TYR A 298 -8.21 5.29 -16.84
CA TYR A 298 -6.91 4.69 -16.64
C TYR A 298 -7.05 3.17 -16.66
N MET A 299 -6.08 2.44 -17.21
CA MET A 299 -6.11 0.98 -17.21
C MET A 299 -4.71 0.36 -17.25
N PHE A 300 -4.54 -0.73 -16.51
CA PHE A 300 -3.29 -1.47 -16.40
C PHE A 300 -2.89 -2.23 -17.68
N PRO A 301 -1.58 -2.40 -17.93
CA PRO A 301 -1.07 -3.46 -18.78
C PRO A 301 -1.21 -4.83 -18.11
N LYS A 302 -1.47 -5.86 -18.91
CA LYS A 302 -1.65 -7.24 -18.45
C LYS A 302 -0.43 -7.77 -17.70
N ALA A 303 0.78 -7.40 -18.12
CA ALA A 303 2.01 -7.80 -17.46
C ALA A 303 2.09 -7.29 -16.01
N HIS A 304 1.62 -6.08 -15.74
CA HIS A 304 1.59 -5.50 -14.39
C HIS A 304 0.55 -6.22 -13.52
N ALA A 305 -0.67 -6.39 -14.03
CA ALA A 305 -1.70 -7.15 -13.34
C ALA A 305 -1.24 -8.58 -13.02
N ALA A 306 -0.60 -9.28 -13.97
CA ALA A 306 -0.05 -10.61 -13.75
C ALA A 306 1.04 -10.64 -12.67
N ALA A 307 1.96 -9.68 -12.67
CA ALA A 307 3.03 -9.60 -11.68
C ALA A 307 2.48 -9.43 -10.25
N TYR A 308 1.52 -8.54 -10.05
CA TYR A 308 0.90 -8.29 -8.75
C TYR A 308 0.04 -9.47 -8.30
N VAL A 309 -0.75 -10.06 -9.20
CA VAL A 309 -1.55 -11.25 -8.86
C VAL A 309 -0.68 -12.44 -8.50
N MET A 310 0.48 -12.62 -9.15
CA MET A 310 1.44 -13.65 -8.75
C MET A 310 2.00 -13.42 -7.33
N MET A 311 2.24 -12.16 -6.92
CA MET A 311 2.70 -11.86 -5.56
C MET A 311 1.57 -12.06 -4.54
N ALA A 312 0.38 -11.55 -4.84
CA ALA A 312 -0.81 -11.73 -4.02
C ALA A 312 -1.13 -13.23 -3.81
N TRP A 313 -1.00 -14.04 -4.85
CA TRP A 313 -1.17 -15.49 -4.78
C TRP A 313 -0.14 -16.15 -3.87
N ARG A 314 1.13 -15.78 -3.97
CA ARG A 314 2.19 -16.31 -3.08
C ARG A 314 1.94 -15.95 -1.61
N ILE A 315 1.47 -14.73 -1.35
CA ILE A 315 1.06 -14.32 0.00
C ILE A 315 -0.16 -15.13 0.47
N ALA A 316 -1.14 -15.34 -0.41
CA ALA A 316 -2.33 -16.14 -0.15
C ALA A 316 -2.00 -17.62 0.14
N TYR A 317 -1.00 -18.18 -0.56
CA TYR A 317 -0.47 -19.52 -0.27
C TYR A 317 0.01 -19.64 1.18
N CYS A 318 0.82 -18.68 1.65
CA CYS A 318 1.22 -18.64 3.07
C CYS A 318 0.04 -18.40 4.01
N LYS A 319 -1.00 -17.66 3.61
CA LYS A 319 -2.21 -17.48 4.43
C LYS A 319 -2.91 -18.80 4.71
N VAL A 320 -2.95 -19.72 3.74
CA VAL A 320 -3.53 -21.06 3.89
C VAL A 320 -2.59 -21.98 4.65
N HIS A 321 -1.34 -22.13 4.16
CA HIS A 321 -0.43 -23.19 4.59
C HIS A 321 0.49 -22.81 5.76
N TYR A 322 0.80 -21.51 5.91
CA TYR A 322 1.69 -20.96 6.94
C TYR A 322 1.08 -19.76 7.68
N PRO A 323 -0.10 -19.93 8.30
CA PRO A 323 -0.91 -18.82 8.80
C PRO A 323 -0.21 -17.91 9.82
N LEU A 324 0.54 -18.49 10.77
CA LEU A 324 1.31 -17.66 11.72
C LEU A 324 2.40 -16.84 11.03
N ALA A 325 3.07 -17.39 10.01
CA ALA A 325 4.04 -16.63 9.22
C ALA A 325 3.37 -15.52 8.41
N TYR A 326 2.19 -15.81 7.83
CA TYR A 326 1.37 -14.80 7.17
C TYR A 326 0.99 -13.65 8.10
N TYR A 327 0.42 -13.94 9.28
CA TYR A 327 0.01 -12.91 10.22
C TYR A 327 1.21 -12.14 10.78
N ALA A 328 2.32 -12.81 11.12
CA ALA A 328 3.56 -12.15 11.53
C ALA A 328 4.05 -11.17 10.46
N ALA A 329 4.15 -11.61 9.19
CA ALA A 329 4.60 -10.76 8.09
C ALA A 329 3.62 -9.62 7.79
N PHE A 330 2.31 -9.90 7.82
CA PHE A 330 1.29 -8.89 7.56
C PHE A 330 1.32 -7.77 8.60
N PHE A 331 1.33 -8.12 9.90
CA PHE A 331 1.32 -7.12 10.97
C PHE A 331 2.63 -6.35 11.10
N SER A 332 3.75 -6.94 10.66
CA SER A 332 5.06 -6.27 10.68
C SER A 332 5.24 -5.27 9.55
N ILE A 333 4.61 -5.50 8.40
CA ILE A 333 4.94 -4.80 7.15
C ILE A 333 3.77 -3.97 6.62
N ARG A 334 2.54 -4.50 6.66
CA ARG A 334 1.38 -3.90 5.98
C ARG A 334 0.40 -3.21 6.90
N ALA A 335 0.33 -3.66 8.16
CA ALA A 335 -0.57 -3.04 9.11
C ALA A 335 -0.11 -1.60 9.37
N SER A 336 -1.01 -0.65 9.16
CA SER A 336 -0.72 0.79 9.23
C SER A 336 -1.52 1.49 10.33
N GLY A 337 -2.52 0.81 10.90
CA GLY A 337 -3.33 1.26 12.02
C GLY A 337 -3.36 0.24 13.16
N PHE A 338 -2.36 -0.64 13.25
CA PHE A 338 -2.26 -1.65 14.31
C PHE A 338 -2.09 -0.98 15.69
N SER A 339 -2.78 -1.53 16.70
CA SER A 339 -2.69 -1.08 18.10
C SER A 339 -2.72 -2.31 19.01
N TYR A 340 -1.66 -2.47 19.82
CA TYR A 340 -1.55 -3.54 20.79
C TYR A 340 -2.74 -3.54 21.76
N GLU A 341 -3.12 -2.36 22.24
CA GLU A 341 -4.19 -2.14 23.21
C GLU A 341 -5.56 -2.54 22.69
N LEU A 342 -5.82 -2.26 21.41
CA LEU A 342 -7.10 -2.58 20.78
C LEU A 342 -7.16 -4.04 20.32
N MET A 343 -6.03 -4.60 19.88
CA MET A 343 -6.02 -5.85 19.10
C MET A 343 -5.47 -7.06 19.87
N CYS A 344 -4.49 -6.86 20.76
CA CYS A 344 -3.73 -7.95 21.37
C CYS A 344 -4.18 -8.32 22.78
N MET A 345 -5.07 -7.53 23.40
CA MET A 345 -5.60 -7.76 24.75
C MET A 345 -6.74 -8.81 24.79
N GLY A 346 -6.67 -9.81 23.90
CA GLY A 346 -7.64 -10.89 23.78
C GLY A 346 -8.82 -10.63 22.84
N ARG A 347 -9.49 -11.71 22.43
CA ARG A 347 -10.58 -11.69 21.44
C ARG A 347 -11.76 -10.81 21.88
N GLU A 348 -12.18 -10.90 23.14
CA GLU A 348 -13.32 -10.12 23.66
C GLU A 348 -13.06 -8.60 23.59
N ASN A 349 -11.82 -8.17 23.88
CA ASN A 349 -11.44 -6.77 23.77
C ASN A 349 -11.49 -6.30 22.32
N LEU A 350 -10.96 -7.10 21.38
CA LEU A 350 -11.04 -6.80 19.96
C LEU A 350 -12.49 -6.66 19.48
N GLU A 351 -13.37 -7.62 19.81
CA GLU A 351 -14.77 -7.59 19.38
C GLU A 351 -15.53 -6.36 19.89
N LYS A 352 -15.27 -5.96 21.14
CA LYS A 352 -15.83 -4.73 21.71
C LYS A 352 -15.41 -3.49 20.91
N ASN A 353 -14.12 -3.37 20.57
CA ASN A 353 -13.60 -2.24 19.80
C ASN A 353 -14.10 -2.27 18.34
N LEU A 354 -14.20 -3.44 17.73
CA LEU A 354 -14.81 -3.61 16.41
C LEU A 354 -16.26 -3.15 16.38
N ALA A 355 -17.05 -3.47 17.41
CA ALA A 355 -18.44 -3.05 17.51
C ALA A 355 -18.57 -1.51 17.59
N ASP A 356 -17.72 -0.85 18.37
CA ASP A 356 -17.67 0.63 18.43
C ASP A 356 -17.35 1.23 17.06
N TYR A 357 -16.27 0.77 16.41
CA TYR A 357 -15.85 1.31 15.12
C TYR A 357 -16.89 1.09 14.02
N ARG A 358 -17.55 -0.08 14.02
CA ARG A 358 -18.65 -0.38 13.08
C ARG A 358 -19.86 0.51 13.34
N ALA A 359 -20.22 0.80 14.60
CA ALA A 359 -21.35 1.64 14.93
C ALA A 359 -21.18 3.10 14.45
N ARG A 360 -19.93 3.56 14.29
CA ARG A 360 -19.59 4.91 13.83
C ARG A 360 -18.84 4.92 12.49
N SER A 361 -19.06 3.92 11.64
CA SER A 361 -18.33 3.72 10.37
C SER A 361 -18.30 4.95 9.47
N ASP A 362 -19.37 5.74 9.47
CA ASP A 362 -19.54 6.92 8.61
C ASP A 362 -18.73 8.13 9.07
N SER A 363 -18.29 8.16 10.34
CA SER A 363 -17.55 9.27 10.93
C SER A 363 -16.07 8.93 11.22
N LEU A 364 -15.61 7.73 10.88
CA LEU A 364 -14.22 7.33 11.09
C LEU A 364 -13.25 8.23 10.30
N SER A 365 -12.21 8.69 10.99
CA SER A 365 -11.05 9.31 10.37
C SER A 365 -10.27 8.33 9.50
N ALA A 366 -9.34 8.83 8.69
CA ALA A 366 -8.49 7.96 7.84
C ALA A 366 -7.70 6.94 8.68
N LYS A 367 -7.09 7.37 9.79
CA LYS A 367 -6.36 6.49 10.71
C LYS A 367 -7.28 5.40 11.28
N GLU A 368 -8.49 5.77 11.69
CA GLU A 368 -9.44 4.79 12.26
C GLU A 368 -9.97 3.79 11.23
N LYS A 369 -10.05 4.17 9.95
CA LYS A 369 -10.35 3.22 8.87
C LYS A 369 -9.23 2.21 8.69
N ASP A 370 -7.98 2.64 8.78
CA ASP A 370 -6.82 1.74 8.76
C ASP A 370 -6.81 0.81 9.98
N THR A 371 -7.10 1.34 11.18
CA THR A 371 -7.26 0.52 12.40
C THR A 371 -8.39 -0.50 12.23
N LEU A 372 -9.55 -0.11 11.70
CA LEU A 372 -10.66 -1.04 11.43
C LEU A 372 -10.26 -2.13 10.44
N ARG A 373 -9.51 -1.79 9.38
CA ARG A 373 -8.99 -2.76 8.43
C ARG A 373 -8.09 -3.79 9.11
N ASP A 374 -7.16 -3.33 9.94
CA ASP A 374 -6.21 -4.22 10.61
C ASP A 374 -6.91 -5.06 11.71
N MET A 375 -7.89 -4.48 12.44
CA MET A 375 -8.73 -5.21 13.40
C MET A 375 -9.49 -6.38 12.75
N ARG A 376 -9.97 -6.24 11.51
CA ARG A 376 -10.64 -7.33 10.78
C ARG A 376 -9.71 -8.52 10.51
N ILE A 377 -8.44 -8.25 10.29
CA ILE A 377 -7.44 -9.30 10.03
C ILE A 377 -7.06 -9.98 11.34
N VAL A 378 -7.00 -9.23 12.45
CA VAL A 378 -6.84 -9.81 13.78
C VAL A 378 -8.07 -10.65 14.19
N GLN A 379 -9.28 -10.21 13.85
CA GLN A 379 -10.51 -10.98 14.08
C GLN A 379 -10.45 -12.32 13.34
N GLU A 380 -10.01 -12.31 12.08
CA GLU A 380 -9.75 -13.53 11.31
C GLU A 380 -8.71 -14.43 11.98
N MET A 381 -7.58 -13.87 12.43
CA MET A 381 -6.54 -14.63 13.15
C MET A 381 -7.10 -15.33 14.40
N TYR A 382 -7.87 -14.61 15.24
CA TYR A 382 -8.51 -15.20 16.42
C TYR A 382 -9.58 -16.24 16.05
N ALA A 383 -10.36 -16.00 15.00
CA ALA A 383 -11.37 -16.94 14.51
C ALA A 383 -10.75 -18.27 14.07
N ARG A 384 -9.53 -18.23 13.51
CA ARG A 384 -8.74 -19.41 13.12
C ARG A 384 -8.04 -20.10 14.31
N GLY A 385 -8.22 -19.60 15.53
CA GLY A 385 -7.68 -20.21 16.74
C GLY A 385 -6.24 -19.81 17.10
N TYR A 386 -5.68 -18.79 16.44
CA TYR A 386 -4.38 -18.24 16.81
C TYR A 386 -4.53 -17.14 17.87
N GLU A 387 -3.48 -16.92 18.65
CA GLU A 387 -3.49 -15.97 19.76
C GLU A 387 -2.22 -15.14 19.77
N PHE A 388 -2.28 -13.99 20.43
CA PHE A 388 -1.09 -13.25 20.82
C PHE A 388 -0.59 -13.69 22.19
N VAL A 389 0.73 -13.65 22.36
CA VAL A 389 1.35 -13.56 23.69
C VAL A 389 1.58 -12.09 24.03
N PRO A 390 1.60 -11.73 25.32
CA PRO A 390 2.00 -10.39 25.74
C PRO A 390 3.41 -10.05 25.22
N ILE A 391 3.65 -8.76 25.00
CA ILE A 391 4.99 -8.28 24.63
C ILE A 391 5.96 -8.60 25.77
N ASP A 392 7.03 -9.33 25.45
CA ASP A 392 8.19 -9.50 26.32
C ASP A 392 9.24 -8.47 25.90
N ILE A 393 9.45 -7.42 26.71
CA ILE A 393 10.36 -6.31 26.37
C ILE A 393 11.82 -6.72 26.16
N TYR A 394 12.21 -7.94 26.57
CA TYR A 394 13.55 -8.48 26.38
C TYR A 394 13.69 -9.36 25.14
N LYS A 395 12.57 -9.72 24.50
CA LYS A 395 12.54 -10.60 23.31
C LYS A 395 11.84 -9.98 22.12
N ALA A 396 10.99 -8.99 22.34
CA ALA A 396 10.25 -8.32 21.29
C ALA A 396 11.21 -7.57 20.35
N ASP A 397 10.83 -7.54 19.08
CA ASP A 397 11.49 -6.69 18.10
C ASP A 397 10.94 -5.27 18.17
N SER A 398 11.68 -4.29 17.63
CA SER A 398 11.15 -2.93 17.53
C SER A 398 10.04 -2.83 16.50
N ARG A 399 10.13 -3.56 15.38
CA ARG A 399 9.19 -3.47 14.25
C ARG A 399 8.49 -4.79 13.94
N SER A 400 9.17 -5.92 14.09
CA SER A 400 8.70 -7.22 13.60
C SER A 400 7.96 -8.07 14.65
N PHE A 401 6.80 -8.60 14.27
CA PHE A 401 6.09 -9.61 15.03
C PHE A 401 6.86 -10.93 14.98
N ARG A 402 6.93 -11.64 16.12
CA ARG A 402 7.68 -12.90 16.25
C ARG A 402 6.74 -14.06 16.52
N ILE A 403 7.03 -15.21 15.93
CA ILE A 403 6.34 -16.47 16.27
C ILE A 403 7.01 -17.05 17.51
N VAL A 404 6.26 -17.25 18.58
CA VAL A 404 6.75 -17.84 19.84
C VAL A 404 5.74 -18.89 20.30
N ASP A 405 6.22 -20.13 20.45
CA ASP A 405 5.44 -21.27 20.95
C ASP A 405 4.06 -21.44 20.27
N GLY A 406 4.03 -21.27 18.94
CA GLY A 406 2.79 -21.40 18.15
C GLY A 406 1.82 -20.21 18.28
N LYS A 407 2.27 -19.09 18.84
CA LYS A 407 1.53 -17.83 18.98
C LYS A 407 2.32 -16.67 18.41
N LEU A 408 1.73 -15.47 18.37
CA LEU A 408 2.42 -14.26 17.93
C LEU A 408 2.75 -13.33 19.09
N MET A 409 4.00 -12.89 19.15
CA MET A 409 4.42 -11.77 19.99
C MET A 409 4.40 -10.49 19.15
N PRO A 410 3.62 -9.47 19.54
CA PRO A 410 3.65 -8.17 18.89
C PRO A 410 5.01 -7.48 19.00
N SER A 411 5.31 -6.60 18.04
CA SER A 411 6.48 -5.73 18.13
C SER A 411 6.23 -4.58 19.10
N LEU A 412 7.31 -3.95 19.59
CA LEU A 412 7.19 -2.77 20.44
C LEU A 412 6.50 -1.62 19.69
N GLY A 413 6.79 -1.44 18.40
CA GLY A 413 6.16 -0.41 17.55
C GLY A 413 4.64 -0.55 17.38
N SER A 414 4.03 -1.65 17.84
CA SER A 414 2.58 -1.82 17.88
C SER A 414 1.89 -1.09 19.04
N ILE A 415 2.65 -0.56 20.01
CA ILE A 415 2.13 0.19 21.17
C ILE A 415 1.79 1.61 20.74
N ASP A 416 0.55 2.05 21.00
CA ASP A 416 0.11 3.38 20.60
C ASP A 416 0.97 4.50 21.22
N GLY A 417 1.49 5.39 20.37
CA GLY A 417 2.32 6.52 20.82
C GLY A 417 3.80 6.19 21.06
N LEU A 418 4.20 4.92 21.03
CA LEU A 418 5.62 4.53 21.06
C LEU A 418 6.23 4.68 19.65
N GLY A 419 6.99 5.75 19.43
CA GLY A 419 7.64 5.99 18.14
C GLY A 419 8.78 4.99 17.86
N GLU A 420 9.11 4.78 16.58
CA GLU A 420 10.12 3.80 16.14
C GLU A 420 11.47 3.92 16.86
N LYS A 421 12.00 5.14 17.01
CA LYS A 421 13.28 5.36 17.69
C LYS A 421 13.23 4.95 19.17
N ALA A 422 12.08 5.14 19.82
CA ALA A 422 11.89 4.74 21.21
C ALA A 422 11.79 3.22 21.31
N ALA A 423 11.10 2.56 20.37
CA ALA A 423 11.08 1.10 20.27
C ALA A 423 12.49 0.52 20.05
N ASP A 424 13.27 1.08 19.11
CA ASP A 424 14.67 0.71 18.87
C ASP A 424 15.53 0.89 20.14
N ALA A 425 15.35 2.01 20.86
CA ALA A 425 16.08 2.28 22.10
C ALA A 425 15.75 1.30 23.23
N ILE A 426 14.50 0.81 23.33
CA ILE A 426 14.12 -0.23 24.28
C ILE A 426 14.85 -1.54 23.96
N VAL A 427 14.84 -1.97 22.70
CA VAL A 427 15.52 -3.20 22.27
C VAL A 427 17.01 -3.11 22.59
N PHE A 428 17.66 -2.02 22.17
CA PHE A 428 19.09 -1.82 22.42
C PHE A 428 19.41 -1.79 23.91
N ALA A 429 18.65 -1.04 24.71
CA ALA A 429 18.86 -0.99 26.14
C ALA A 429 18.66 -2.35 26.80
N ALA A 430 17.70 -3.17 26.34
CA ALA A 430 17.47 -4.51 26.89
C ALA A 430 18.65 -5.47 26.68
N GLU A 431 19.49 -5.26 25.66
CA GLU A 431 20.72 -6.03 25.41
C GLU A 431 21.76 -5.83 26.53
N ASP A 432 21.78 -4.67 27.18
CA ASP A 432 22.66 -4.36 28.32
C ASP A 432 22.24 -5.06 29.62
N GLY A 433 21.18 -5.87 29.59
CA GLY A 433 20.68 -6.66 30.71
C GLY A 433 19.36 -6.16 31.30
N PRO A 434 18.80 -6.85 32.31
CA PRO A 434 17.50 -6.54 32.89
C PRO A 434 17.39 -5.10 33.40
N PHE A 435 16.20 -4.52 33.29
CA PHE A 435 15.92 -3.22 33.91
C PHE A 435 15.75 -3.40 35.42
N LEU A 436 16.29 -2.46 36.20
CA LEU A 436 16.27 -2.54 37.67
C LEU A 436 15.02 -1.89 38.28
N SER A 437 14.48 -0.86 37.63
CA SER A 437 13.31 -0.09 38.03
C SER A 437 12.72 0.65 36.83
N LYS A 438 11.55 1.27 37.00
CA LYS A 438 10.95 2.14 35.97
C LYS A 438 11.80 3.39 35.71
N GLU A 439 12.46 3.93 36.73
CA GLU A 439 13.45 5.01 36.57
C GLU A 439 14.66 4.57 35.73
N ASP A 440 15.20 3.36 35.98
CA ASP A 440 16.28 2.79 35.16
C ASP A 440 15.85 2.61 33.70
N PHE A 441 14.64 2.08 33.48
CA PHE A 441 14.04 1.92 32.17
C PHE A 441 13.95 3.26 31.42
N ILE A 442 13.37 4.30 32.03
CA ILE A 442 13.28 5.64 31.43
C ILE A 442 14.67 6.22 31.14
N SER A 443 15.61 6.06 32.08
CA SER A 443 16.96 6.60 31.95
C SER A 443 17.73 5.97 30.79
N ARG A 444 17.68 4.65 30.64
CA ARG A 444 18.40 3.91 29.59
C ARG A 444 17.77 4.07 28.22
N THR A 445 16.45 4.02 28.14
CA THR A 445 15.72 4.02 26.86
C THR A 445 15.36 5.43 26.36
N LYS A 446 15.40 6.43 27.23
CA LYS A 446 14.95 7.81 26.97
C LYS A 446 13.48 7.91 26.55
N VAL A 447 12.66 6.90 26.84
CA VAL A 447 11.21 7.00 26.61
C VAL A 447 10.58 8.01 27.57
N SER A 448 9.46 8.61 27.15
CA SER A 448 8.77 9.56 28.00
C SER A 448 8.12 8.86 29.19
N LYS A 449 7.93 9.60 30.29
CA LYS A 449 7.24 9.08 31.48
C LYS A 449 5.82 8.58 31.16
N THR A 450 5.09 9.28 30.29
CA THR A 450 3.75 8.88 29.84
C THR A 450 3.75 7.51 29.16
N ILE A 451 4.73 7.25 28.28
CA ILE A 451 4.86 5.95 27.61
C ILE A 451 5.27 4.85 28.61
N CYS A 452 6.17 5.16 29.54
CA CYS A 452 6.52 4.21 30.60
C CYS A 452 5.30 3.83 31.47
N GLU A 453 4.47 4.82 31.85
CA GLU A 453 3.22 4.59 32.59
C GLU A 453 2.23 3.75 31.77
N GLN A 454 2.08 4.04 30.48
CA GLN A 454 1.24 3.25 29.57
C GLN A 454 1.71 1.80 29.47
N MET A 455 3.01 1.55 29.25
CA MET A 455 3.57 0.20 29.22
C MET A 455 3.38 -0.53 30.56
N ALA A 456 3.49 0.17 31.68
CA ALA A 456 3.20 -0.40 33.01
C ALA A 456 1.71 -0.76 33.16
N ASN A 457 0.79 0.10 32.70
CA ASN A 457 -0.66 -0.17 32.73
C ASN A 457 -1.05 -1.36 31.84
N LEU A 458 -0.29 -1.61 30.77
CA LEU A 458 -0.41 -2.78 29.91
C LEU A 458 0.23 -4.04 30.52
N GLY A 459 0.85 -3.92 31.69
CA GLY A 459 1.49 -5.02 32.40
C GLY A 459 2.85 -5.43 31.84
N LEU A 460 3.44 -4.66 30.92
CA LEU A 460 4.71 -4.98 30.26
C LEU A 460 5.93 -4.73 31.15
N LEU A 461 5.77 -3.88 32.18
CA LEU A 461 6.79 -3.53 33.16
C LEU A 461 6.50 -4.14 34.54
N ASN A 462 5.70 -5.21 34.59
CA ASN A 462 5.34 -5.87 35.84
C ASN A 462 6.59 -6.43 36.54
N GLY A 463 6.68 -6.20 37.85
CA GLY A 463 7.81 -6.63 38.66
C GLY A 463 8.96 -5.61 38.77
N LEU A 464 8.93 -4.51 38.01
CA LEU A 464 9.86 -3.40 38.21
C LEU A 464 9.38 -2.46 39.33
N PRO A 465 10.22 -2.19 40.36
CA PRO A 465 9.93 -1.13 41.32
C PRO A 465 9.96 0.25 40.65
N GLU A 466 9.38 1.26 41.30
CA GLU A 466 9.40 2.64 40.78
C GLU A 466 10.83 3.18 40.64
N SER A 467 11.65 3.01 41.68
CA SER A 467 13.04 3.48 41.73
C SER A 467 13.97 2.43 42.32
N ASN A 468 15.26 2.58 42.02
CA ASN A 468 16.32 1.82 42.69
C ASN A 468 16.56 2.44 44.07
N GLN A 469 16.46 1.65 45.15
CA GLN A 469 16.80 2.12 46.50
C GLN A 469 18.32 2.19 46.75
N LEU A 470 19.12 1.59 45.88
CA LEU A 470 20.57 1.46 45.99
C LEU A 470 21.22 1.59 44.61
N SER A 471 22.24 2.44 44.51
CA SER A 471 23.10 2.60 43.33
C SER A 471 24.53 2.22 43.70
N LEU A 472 25.13 1.27 42.97
CA LEU A 472 26.46 0.74 43.28
C LEU A 472 27.58 1.79 43.16
N PHE A 473 27.39 2.83 42.33
CA PHE A 473 28.34 3.92 42.17
C PHE A 473 28.17 5.04 43.21
N ASP A 474 27.02 5.12 43.89
CA ASP A 474 26.84 6.04 45.02
C ASP A 474 27.43 5.48 46.33
N MET A 475 27.83 4.20 46.32
CA MET A 475 28.47 3.48 47.43
C MET A 475 29.99 3.34 47.29
N LEU A 476 30.57 3.81 46.17
CA LEU A 476 32.00 3.89 45.88
C LEU A 476 32.44 5.36 45.91
#